data_AF-A0A944GDP9-F1
#
_entry.id   AF-A0A944GDP9-F1
#
_cell.length_a   1.000
_cell.length_b   1.000
_cell.length_c   1.000
_cell.angle_alpha   90.00
_cell.angle_beta   90.00
_cell.angle_gamma   90.00
#
_symmetry.space_group_name_H-M   'P 1'
#
loop_
_entity.id
_entity.type
_entity.pdbx_description
1 polymer ?
#
loop_
_entity_poly.entity_id
_entity_poly.type
_entity_poly.pdbx_seq_one_letter_code
_entity_poly.pdbx_strand_id
1 'polypeptide(L)'
;MKRSDFEIMAPAGCWESLSAAINAGADSVYFGIEKLNMRSRSSNNFTTEDLHKIVALCKSHNVKTYLTINTIIYGEDLPLMREIVDNAKEAGVSAIIASDVAVMQYAVSKGVKVHLSTQLNISNVEALKFYAQFAEVVVLARELNMTQVSEIYKQIVEQNITGRGGEQIRIEMFCHGALCMAVSGKCYLSLHELNASANRGACM
;
A
#
# COMPACT_ATOMS: atom_id res chain seq x y z
N MET A 1 0.35 14.52 21.69
CA MET A 1 0.15 14.33 20.23
C MET A 1 -0.96 15.25 19.77
N LYS A 2 -0.79 15.85 18.60
CA LYS A 2 -1.78 16.67 17.89
C LYS A 2 -2.37 15.84 16.73
N ARG A 3 -3.54 16.21 16.22
CA ARG A 3 -4.15 15.52 15.06
C ARG A 3 -3.23 15.48 13.84
N SER A 4 -2.40 16.51 13.65
CA SER A 4 -1.39 16.62 12.59
C SER A 4 -0.26 15.60 12.69
N ASP A 5 -0.10 14.93 13.84
CA ASP A 5 0.93 13.91 14.04
C ASP A 5 0.53 12.56 13.42
N PHE A 6 -0.71 12.45 12.94
CA PHE A 6 -1.28 11.24 12.35
C PHE A 6 -1.77 11.49 10.93
N GLU A 7 -1.76 10.42 10.14
CA GLU A 7 -2.35 10.41 8.81
C GLU A 7 -3.49 9.39 8.78
N ILE A 8 -4.72 9.86 8.51
CA ILE A 8 -5.89 9.01 8.31
C ILE A 8 -6.02 8.73 6.83
N MET A 9 -5.82 7.46 6.47
CA MET A 9 -5.93 6.98 5.10
C MET A 9 -7.25 6.24 4.88
N ALA A 10 -7.94 6.53 3.78
CA ALA A 10 -9.19 5.86 3.39
C ALA A 10 -9.06 5.06 2.08
N PRO A 11 -9.73 3.90 1.94
CA PRO A 11 -9.84 3.21 0.66
C PRO A 11 -10.73 3.99 -0.32
N ALA A 12 -10.28 4.13 -1.57
CA ALA A 12 -11.08 4.64 -2.67
C ALA A 12 -11.14 3.59 -3.80
N GLY A 13 -12.26 2.90 -3.94
CA GLY A 13 -12.47 1.88 -4.98
C GLY A 13 -13.25 2.38 -6.21
N CYS A 14 -13.82 3.57 -6.14
CA CYS A 14 -14.60 4.23 -7.19
C CYS A 14 -14.74 5.73 -6.89
N TRP A 15 -15.27 6.50 -7.84
CA TRP A 15 -15.45 7.96 -7.71
C TRP A 15 -16.29 8.37 -6.50
N GLU A 16 -17.33 7.61 -6.17
CA GLU A 16 -18.20 7.88 -5.02
C GLU A 16 -17.43 7.71 -3.70
N SER A 17 -16.68 6.61 -3.56
CA SER A 17 -15.86 6.37 -2.37
C SER A 17 -14.71 7.37 -2.23
N LEU A 18 -14.12 7.80 -3.36
CA LEU A 18 -13.11 8.85 -3.38
C LEU A 18 -13.68 10.18 -2.88
N SER A 19 -14.83 10.59 -3.43
CA SER A 19 -15.52 11.82 -3.02
C SER A 19 -15.91 11.77 -1.53
N ALA A 20 -16.43 10.63 -1.06
CA ALA A 20 -16.76 10.44 0.34
C ALA A 20 -15.53 10.55 1.27
N ALA A 21 -14.40 9.95 0.89
CA ALA A 21 -13.15 10.03 1.66
C ALA A 21 -12.63 11.48 1.77
N ILE A 22 -12.64 12.22 0.66
CA ILE A 22 -12.24 13.63 0.63
C ILE A 22 -13.15 14.48 1.53
N ASN A 23 -14.48 14.34 1.36
CA ASN A 23 -15.46 15.11 2.14
C ASN A 23 -15.44 14.77 3.63
N ALA A 24 -15.05 13.55 4.00
CA ALA A 24 -14.90 13.11 5.39
C ALA A 24 -13.59 13.62 6.04
N GLY A 25 -12.69 14.26 5.29
CA GLY A 25 -11.44 14.81 5.80
C GLY A 25 -10.33 13.77 5.97
N ALA A 26 -10.26 12.77 5.10
CA ALA A 26 -9.10 11.87 5.01
C ALA A 26 -7.84 12.65 4.60
N ASP A 27 -6.69 12.33 5.19
CA ASP A 27 -5.40 12.94 4.81
C ASP A 27 -4.83 12.29 3.54
N SER A 28 -5.22 11.05 3.29
CA SER A 28 -4.77 10.27 2.13
C SER A 28 -5.80 9.24 1.69
N VAL A 29 -5.69 8.84 0.42
CA VAL A 29 -6.48 7.75 -0.15
C VAL A 29 -5.58 6.73 -0.80
N TYR A 30 -5.96 5.45 -0.71
CA TYR A 30 -5.35 4.41 -1.52
C TYR A 30 -6.35 3.80 -2.48
N PHE A 31 -5.87 3.48 -3.68
CA PHE A 31 -6.68 2.91 -4.75
C PHE A 31 -5.84 1.97 -5.62
N GLY A 32 -6.50 1.16 -6.41
CA GLY A 32 -5.87 0.34 -7.44
C GLY A 32 -6.30 0.81 -8.82
N ILE A 33 -5.42 0.64 -9.80
CA ILE A 33 -5.78 0.67 -11.21
C ILE A 33 -5.52 -0.71 -11.81
N GLU A 34 -6.25 -1.04 -12.86
CA GLU A 34 -6.05 -2.28 -13.62
C GLU A 34 -6.08 -3.55 -12.74
N LYS A 35 -5.24 -4.55 -13.04
CA LYS A 35 -5.28 -5.90 -12.46
C LYS A 35 -4.23 -6.21 -11.40
N LEU A 36 -3.21 -5.35 -11.19
CA LEU A 36 -2.07 -5.64 -10.31
C LEU A 36 -2.27 -5.21 -8.85
N ASN A 37 -3.52 -5.22 -8.39
CA ASN A 37 -3.89 -4.86 -7.02
C ASN A 37 -4.83 -5.91 -6.41
N MET A 38 -4.78 -6.05 -5.07
CA MET A 38 -5.55 -7.07 -4.36
C MET A 38 -7.08 -6.88 -4.41
N ARG A 39 -7.58 -5.71 -4.80
CA ARG A 39 -9.02 -5.40 -4.84
C ARG A 39 -9.59 -5.41 -6.26
N SER A 40 -8.84 -5.94 -7.22
CA SER A 40 -9.22 -5.90 -8.64
C SER A 40 -10.58 -6.55 -8.95
N ARG A 41 -11.10 -7.46 -8.11
CA ARG A 41 -12.45 -8.04 -8.23
C ARG A 41 -13.58 -7.27 -7.53
N SER A 42 -13.30 -6.46 -6.51
CA SER A 42 -14.32 -5.89 -5.61
C SER A 42 -14.57 -4.40 -5.82
N SER A 43 -13.87 -3.75 -6.75
CA SER A 43 -14.08 -2.35 -7.12
C SER A 43 -14.47 -2.18 -8.60
N ASN A 44 -15.31 -1.17 -8.89
CA ASN A 44 -15.40 -0.58 -10.23
C ASN A 44 -14.07 0.14 -10.48
N ASN A 45 -13.07 -0.61 -10.93
CA ASN A 45 -11.67 -0.16 -10.94
C ASN A 45 -11.51 1.12 -11.76
N PHE A 46 -10.77 2.06 -11.17
CA PHE A 46 -10.22 3.18 -11.89
C PHE A 46 -9.33 2.69 -13.03
N THR A 47 -9.40 3.38 -14.16
CA THR A 47 -8.54 3.13 -15.30
C THR A 47 -7.22 3.87 -15.16
N THR A 48 -6.25 3.52 -16.00
CA THR A 48 -5.01 4.28 -16.14
C THR A 48 -5.26 5.75 -16.51
N GLU A 49 -6.27 6.04 -17.33
CA GLU A 49 -6.64 7.42 -17.71
C GLU A 49 -7.21 8.24 -16.54
N ASP A 50 -7.86 7.58 -15.58
CA ASP A 50 -8.42 8.24 -14.40
C ASP A 50 -7.35 8.73 -13.43
N LEU A 51 -6.13 8.20 -13.52
CA LEU A 51 -5.04 8.47 -12.57
C LEU A 51 -4.74 9.96 -12.45
N HIS A 52 -4.62 10.67 -13.57
CA HIS A 52 -4.37 12.12 -13.57
C HIS A 52 -5.52 12.90 -12.95
N LYS A 53 -6.77 12.50 -13.20
CA LYS A 53 -7.96 13.15 -12.65
C LYS A 53 -8.05 12.94 -11.14
N ILE A 54 -7.78 11.72 -10.66
CA ILE A 54 -7.76 11.39 -9.23
C ILE A 54 -6.68 12.21 -8.52
N VAL A 55 -5.45 12.23 -9.05
CA VAL A 55 -4.35 12.98 -8.43
C VAL A 55 -4.65 14.48 -8.42
N ALA A 56 -5.17 15.05 -9.51
CA ALA A 56 -5.54 16.46 -9.56
C ALA A 56 -6.63 16.81 -8.53
N LEU A 57 -7.66 15.98 -8.41
CA LEU A 57 -8.75 16.17 -7.45
C LEU A 57 -8.28 16.07 -6.00
N CYS A 58 -7.47 15.05 -5.66
CA CYS A 58 -6.92 14.91 -4.32
C CYS A 58 -5.97 16.06 -3.97
N LYS A 59 -5.13 16.47 -4.93
CA LYS A 59 -4.20 17.59 -4.75
C LYS A 59 -4.92 18.91 -4.47
N SER A 60 -6.05 19.19 -5.14
CA SER A 60 -6.82 20.41 -4.87
C SER A 60 -7.45 20.43 -3.47
N HIS A 61 -7.57 19.28 -2.82
CA HIS A 61 -8.07 19.13 -1.44
C HIS A 61 -6.97 18.82 -0.41
N ASN A 62 -5.68 18.91 -0.80
CA ASN A 62 -4.53 18.53 0.04
C ASN A 62 -4.55 17.08 0.54
N VAL A 63 -5.16 16.17 -0.22
CA VAL A 63 -5.22 14.72 0.07
C VAL A 63 -4.11 14.01 -0.70
N LYS A 64 -3.34 13.15 -0.03
CA LYS A 64 -2.30 12.34 -0.69
C LYS A 64 -2.90 11.14 -1.41
N THR A 65 -2.22 10.68 -2.46
CA THR A 65 -2.66 9.56 -3.31
C THR A 65 -1.68 8.42 -3.26
N TYR A 66 -2.17 7.22 -2.93
CA TYR A 66 -1.36 6.02 -2.89
C TYR A 66 -1.88 4.94 -3.84
N LEU A 67 -1.04 4.55 -4.79
CA LEU A 67 -1.41 3.52 -5.77
C LEU A 67 -0.99 2.15 -5.27
N THR A 68 -1.91 1.18 -5.29
CA THR A 68 -1.63 -0.20 -4.91
C THR A 68 -1.11 -0.99 -6.11
N ILE A 69 0.10 -1.55 -5.97
CA ILE A 69 0.69 -2.55 -6.87
C ILE A 69 1.22 -3.68 -5.97
N ASN A 70 0.28 -4.35 -5.32
CA ASN A 70 0.52 -5.21 -4.17
C ASN A 70 0.04 -6.63 -4.42
N THR A 71 0.21 -7.14 -5.63
CA THR A 71 0.02 -8.56 -5.98
C THR A 71 1.36 -9.21 -6.28
N ILE A 72 1.37 -10.55 -6.30
CA ILE A 72 2.51 -11.31 -6.84
C ILE A 72 2.70 -10.94 -8.32
N ILE A 73 3.94 -10.59 -8.71
CA ILE A 73 4.31 -10.23 -10.08
C ILE A 73 5.06 -11.40 -10.74
N TYR A 74 4.55 -11.87 -11.88
CA TYR A 74 5.23 -12.86 -12.70
C TYR A 74 6.01 -12.19 -13.83
N GLY A 75 6.84 -12.95 -14.55
CA GLY A 75 7.67 -12.41 -15.63
C GLY A 75 6.85 -11.70 -16.71
N GLU A 76 5.68 -12.26 -17.05
CA GLU A 76 4.72 -11.69 -17.98
C GLU A 76 4.03 -10.40 -17.48
N ASP A 77 3.99 -10.18 -16.16
CA ASP A 77 3.40 -8.99 -15.55
C ASP A 77 4.39 -7.81 -15.53
N LEU A 78 5.70 -8.05 -15.73
CA LEU A 78 6.74 -7.02 -15.64
C LEU A 78 6.53 -5.84 -16.58
N PRO A 79 6.15 -6.00 -17.87
CA PRO A 79 5.90 -4.87 -18.76
C PRO A 79 4.77 -3.96 -18.25
N LEU A 80 3.64 -4.57 -17.87
CA LEU A 80 2.48 -3.84 -17.33
C LEU A 80 2.81 -3.15 -15.99
N MET A 81 3.53 -3.83 -15.10
CA MET A 81 3.99 -3.27 -13.84
C MET A 81 4.82 -1.99 -14.07
N ARG A 82 5.75 -2.03 -15.04
CA ARG A 82 6.59 -0.88 -15.37
C ARG A 82 5.78 0.28 -15.92
N GLU A 83 4.85 0.00 -16.83
CA GLU A 83 3.92 0.99 -17.38
C GLU A 83 3.11 1.68 -16.28
N ILE A 84 2.52 0.91 -15.36
CA ILE A 84 1.74 1.45 -14.24
C ILE A 84 2.61 2.34 -13.34
N VAL A 85 3.85 1.93 -13.02
CA VAL A 85 4.77 2.75 -12.21
C VAL A 85 5.16 4.04 -12.93
N ASP A 86 5.41 3.99 -14.23
CA ASP A 86 5.76 5.16 -15.04
C ASP A 86 4.58 6.16 -15.11
N ASN A 87 3.36 5.65 -15.31
CA ASN A 87 2.14 6.46 -15.27
C ASN A 87 1.89 7.07 -13.88
N ALA A 88 2.15 6.31 -12.80
CA ALA A 88 2.06 6.81 -11.43
C ALA A 88 3.05 7.95 -11.16
N LYS A 89 4.27 7.85 -11.70
CA LYS A 89 5.28 8.89 -11.62
C LYS A 89 4.83 10.15 -12.37
N GLU A 90 4.35 9.99 -13.60
CA GLU A 90 3.90 11.09 -14.45
C GLU A 90 2.68 11.82 -13.86
N ALA A 91 1.69 11.07 -13.36
CA ALA A 91 0.51 11.63 -12.73
C ALA A 91 0.80 12.33 -11.39
N GLY A 92 1.95 12.04 -10.76
CA GLY A 92 2.33 12.62 -9.48
C GLY A 92 1.69 11.93 -8.27
N VAL A 93 1.50 10.62 -8.34
CA VAL A 93 1.08 9.80 -7.19
C VAL A 93 2.07 9.98 -6.04
N SER A 94 1.57 10.09 -4.80
CA SER A 94 2.40 10.40 -3.63
C SER A 94 3.30 9.22 -3.22
N ALA A 95 2.81 7.98 -3.33
CA ALA A 95 3.57 6.76 -3.10
C ALA A 95 2.89 5.53 -3.73
N ILE A 96 3.63 4.44 -3.91
CA ILE A 96 3.11 3.12 -4.30
C ILE A 96 3.13 2.18 -3.10
N ILE A 97 2.01 1.51 -2.83
CA ILE A 97 1.92 0.44 -1.84
C ILE A 97 2.29 -0.87 -2.55
N ALA A 98 3.44 -1.45 -2.19
CA ALA A 98 4.02 -2.59 -2.88
C ALA A 98 4.34 -3.77 -1.95
N SER A 99 4.28 -4.99 -2.49
CA SER A 99 4.73 -6.22 -1.82
C SER A 99 5.81 -6.97 -2.61
N ASP A 100 5.77 -6.91 -3.93
CA ASP A 100 6.77 -7.54 -4.76
C ASP A 100 8.06 -6.70 -4.85
N VAL A 101 9.21 -7.36 -4.69
CA VAL A 101 10.53 -6.71 -4.70
C VAL A 101 10.81 -6.04 -6.06
N ALA A 102 10.34 -6.61 -7.18
CA ALA A 102 10.51 -6.00 -8.49
C ALA A 102 9.78 -4.66 -8.61
N VAL A 103 8.59 -4.55 -8.00
CA VAL A 103 7.83 -3.29 -7.93
C VAL A 103 8.59 -2.27 -7.08
N MET A 104 9.07 -2.67 -5.91
CA MET A 104 9.83 -1.79 -5.00
C MET A 104 11.06 -1.24 -5.69
N GLN A 105 11.87 -2.11 -6.30
CA GLN A 105 13.10 -1.71 -6.99
C GLN A 105 12.81 -0.78 -8.16
N TYR A 106 11.80 -1.08 -8.98
CA TYR A 106 11.48 -0.25 -10.14
C TYR A 106 10.92 1.12 -9.72
N ALA A 107 9.99 1.17 -8.77
CA ALA A 107 9.45 2.42 -8.22
C ALA A 107 10.56 3.31 -7.64
N VAL A 108 11.48 2.73 -6.87
CA VAL A 108 12.66 3.42 -6.33
C VAL A 108 13.55 3.96 -7.46
N SER A 109 13.79 3.17 -8.52
CA SER A 109 14.60 3.60 -9.67
C SER A 109 13.99 4.80 -10.42
N LYS A 110 12.65 4.95 -10.37
CA LYS A 110 11.90 6.07 -10.94
C LYS A 110 11.70 7.23 -9.96
N GLY A 111 12.25 7.12 -8.75
CA GLY A 111 12.08 8.11 -7.70
C GLY A 111 10.62 8.28 -7.26
N VAL A 112 9.86 7.20 -7.26
CA VAL A 112 8.53 7.10 -6.65
C VAL A 112 8.70 6.55 -5.22
N LYS A 113 8.03 7.16 -4.24
CA LYS A 113 8.07 6.68 -2.85
C LYS A 113 7.34 5.35 -2.75
N VAL A 114 7.79 4.48 -1.85
CA VAL A 114 7.18 3.17 -1.62
C VAL A 114 6.69 3.08 -0.18
N HIS A 115 5.51 2.51 -0.01
CA HIS A 115 4.96 2.04 1.26
C HIS A 115 4.92 0.51 1.21
N LEU A 116 5.38 -0.15 2.26
CA LEU A 116 5.41 -1.61 2.34
C LEU A 116 4.00 -2.14 2.64
N SER A 117 3.47 -2.94 1.73
CA SER A 117 2.16 -3.58 1.88
C SER A 117 2.16 -4.61 3.01
N THR A 118 1.03 -4.74 3.71
CA THR A 118 0.79 -5.80 4.71
C THR A 118 0.99 -7.20 4.14
N GLN A 119 0.94 -7.35 2.80
CA GLN A 119 1.27 -8.58 2.10
C GLN A 119 2.69 -9.11 2.36
N LEU A 120 3.62 -8.26 2.80
CA LEU A 120 4.98 -8.69 3.16
C LEU A 120 5.05 -9.47 4.47
N ASN A 121 3.99 -9.47 5.28
CA ASN A 121 3.94 -10.16 6.57
C ASN A 121 5.10 -9.75 7.52
N ILE A 122 5.46 -8.47 7.53
CA ILE A 122 6.53 -7.95 8.41
C ILE A 122 6.04 -7.98 9.86
N SER A 123 6.61 -8.88 10.65
CA SER A 123 6.21 -9.16 12.03
C SER A 123 7.31 -8.90 13.07
N ASN A 124 8.49 -8.45 12.64
CA ASN A 124 9.64 -8.21 13.51
C ASN A 124 10.56 -7.12 12.92
N VAL A 125 11.44 -6.58 13.77
CA VAL A 125 12.35 -5.47 13.40
C VAL A 125 13.36 -5.85 12.32
N GLU A 126 13.84 -7.09 12.28
CA GLU A 126 14.91 -7.48 11.36
C GLU A 126 14.39 -7.56 9.92
N ALA A 127 13.17 -8.11 9.76
CA ALA A 127 12.44 -8.02 8.50
C ALA A 127 12.17 -6.56 8.10
N LEU A 128 11.79 -5.71 9.07
CA LEU A 128 11.58 -4.28 8.81
C LEU A 128 12.86 -3.62 8.29
N LYS A 129 14.01 -3.81 8.94
CA LYS A 129 15.30 -3.25 8.50
C LYS A 129 15.66 -3.66 7.08
N PHE A 130 15.44 -4.94 6.75
CA PHE A 130 15.69 -5.42 5.40
C PHE A 130 14.88 -4.64 4.36
N TYR A 131 13.60 -4.39 4.61
CA TYR A 131 12.74 -3.67 3.66
C TYR A 131 12.81 -2.14 3.75
N ALA A 132 13.29 -1.58 4.87
CA ALA A 132 13.31 -0.13 5.11
C ALA A 132 14.10 0.65 4.05
N GLN A 133 15.13 0.03 3.46
CA GLN A 133 15.91 0.62 2.37
C GLN A 133 15.09 0.99 1.12
N PHE A 134 13.89 0.43 0.95
CA PHE A 134 13.02 0.68 -0.20
C PHE A 134 11.92 1.70 0.07
N ALA A 135 11.55 1.94 1.34
CA ALA A 135 10.25 2.51 1.68
C ALA A 135 10.31 3.56 2.79
N GLU A 136 9.25 4.36 2.89
CA GLU A 136 9.08 5.39 3.94
C GLU A 136 8.10 4.97 5.04
N VAL A 137 7.20 4.04 4.71
CA VAL A 137 6.11 3.58 5.57
C VAL A 137 6.03 2.06 5.50
N VAL A 138 5.77 1.43 6.64
CA VAL A 138 5.47 0.00 6.74
C VAL A 138 4.06 -0.24 7.25
N VAL A 139 3.29 -1.04 6.51
CA VAL A 139 2.07 -1.66 7.04
C VAL A 139 2.46 -3.00 7.66
N LEU A 140 2.41 -3.10 8.99
CA LEU A 140 2.82 -4.32 9.70
C LEU A 140 1.84 -5.47 9.47
N ALA A 141 2.30 -6.68 9.82
CA ALA A 141 1.49 -7.89 9.83
C ALA A 141 0.29 -7.73 10.79
N ARG A 142 -0.91 -8.13 10.35
CA ARG A 142 -2.15 -7.96 11.12
C ARG A 142 -2.29 -8.93 12.30
N GLU A 143 -1.40 -9.90 12.39
CA GLU A 143 -1.33 -10.87 13.48
C GLU A 143 -0.64 -10.30 14.73
N LEU A 144 0.05 -9.15 14.61
CA LEU A 144 0.70 -8.52 15.75
C LEU A 144 -0.31 -7.90 16.69
N ASN A 145 -0.09 -8.08 17.99
CA ASN A 145 -0.80 -7.34 19.03
C ASN A 145 -0.13 -5.98 19.31
N MET A 146 -0.82 -5.09 20.03
CA MET A 146 -0.33 -3.74 20.31
C MET A 146 0.98 -3.70 21.10
N THR A 147 1.24 -4.70 21.95
CA THR A 147 2.53 -4.80 22.67
C THR A 147 3.67 -5.07 21.70
N GLN A 148 3.48 -5.99 20.75
CA GLN A 148 4.47 -6.30 19.72
C GLN A 148 4.69 -5.11 18.77
N VAL A 149 3.63 -4.40 18.39
CA VAL A 149 3.76 -3.20 17.56
C VAL A 149 4.51 -2.09 18.31
N SER A 150 4.19 -1.87 19.58
CA SER A 150 4.88 -0.90 20.44
C SER A 150 6.37 -1.23 20.56
N GLU A 151 6.71 -2.50 20.68
CA GLU A 151 8.10 -2.95 20.74
C GLU A 151 8.87 -2.69 19.43
N ILE A 152 8.26 -2.99 18.28
CA ILE A 152 8.85 -2.65 16.97
C ILE A 152 9.05 -1.14 16.85
N TYR A 153 8.08 -0.32 17.28
CA TYR A 153 8.20 1.13 17.25
C TYR A 153 9.36 1.64 18.10
N LYS A 154 9.53 1.13 19.33
CA LYS A 154 10.67 1.50 20.19
C LYS A 154 12.00 1.21 19.49
N GLN A 155 12.11 0.03 18.88
CA GLN A 155 13.34 -0.36 18.19
C GLN A 155 13.62 0.50 16.94
N ILE A 156 12.59 0.97 16.22
CA ILE A 156 12.75 1.96 15.14
C ILE A 156 13.41 3.24 15.68
N VAL A 157 12.93 3.73 16.82
CA VAL A 157 13.43 4.96 17.44
C VAL A 157 14.85 4.76 17.99
N GLU A 158 15.07 3.73 18.79
CA GLU A 158 16.33 3.46 19.49
C GLU A 158 17.49 3.15 18.52
N GLN A 159 17.20 2.44 17.43
CA GLN A 159 18.21 2.04 16.44
C GLN A 159 18.26 2.99 15.24
N ASN A 160 17.46 4.06 15.26
CA ASN A 160 17.31 5.02 14.17
C ASN A 160 17.09 4.35 12.80
N ILE A 161 16.09 3.46 12.73
CA ILE A 161 15.74 2.76 11.49
C ILE A 161 15.07 3.75 10.56
N THR A 162 15.80 4.15 9.52
CA THR A 162 15.33 5.13 8.53
C THR A 162 14.84 4.45 7.26
N GLY A 163 13.82 5.07 6.66
CA GLY A 163 13.40 4.76 5.30
C GLY A 163 14.38 5.33 4.27
N ARG A 164 14.08 5.08 3.00
CA ARG A 164 14.89 5.57 1.88
C ARG A 164 15.11 7.10 1.90
N GLY A 165 14.13 7.86 2.37
CA GLY A 165 14.17 9.32 2.44
C GLY A 165 15.05 9.88 3.56
N GLY A 166 15.65 9.03 4.40
CA GLY A 166 16.47 9.43 5.54
C GLY A 166 15.67 9.75 6.82
N GLU A 167 14.35 9.77 6.72
CA GLU A 167 13.45 9.93 7.87
C GLU A 167 13.19 8.58 8.54
N GLN A 168 12.85 8.58 9.82
CA GLN A 168 12.48 7.35 10.54
C GLN A 168 11.27 6.69 9.86
N ILE A 169 11.36 5.36 9.66
CA ILE A 169 10.29 4.62 9.00
C ILE A 169 9.00 4.71 9.84
N ARG A 170 7.90 5.09 9.19
CA ARG A 170 6.60 5.21 9.87
C ARG A 170 5.86 3.88 9.87
N ILE A 171 5.18 3.58 10.96
CA ILE A 171 4.25 2.45 11.04
C ILE A 171 2.85 2.94 10.63
N GLU A 172 2.22 2.18 9.74
CA GLU A 172 0.81 2.28 9.41
C GLU A 172 0.06 1.07 9.97
N MET A 173 -1.14 1.31 10.51
CA MET A 173 -2.01 0.28 11.08
C MET A 173 -3.44 0.42 10.59
N PHE A 174 -4.13 -0.70 10.44
CA PHE A 174 -5.56 -0.71 10.15
C PHE A 174 -6.37 -0.42 11.41
N CYS A 175 -7.14 0.67 11.43
CA CYS A 175 -8.05 0.99 12.53
C CYS A 175 -9.35 0.17 12.47
N HIS A 176 -9.84 -0.12 11.26
CA HIS A 176 -11.02 -0.96 11.05
C HIS A 176 -10.90 -1.70 9.71
N GLY A 177 -11.60 -2.82 9.56
CA GLY A 177 -11.65 -3.57 8.31
C GLY A 177 -12.01 -5.03 8.51
N ALA A 178 -11.95 -5.80 7.43
CA ALA A 178 -12.20 -7.23 7.48
C ALA A 178 -11.03 -7.98 8.16
N LEU A 179 -11.33 -8.66 9.26
CA LEU A 179 -10.48 -9.70 9.82
C LEU A 179 -10.54 -10.92 8.90
N CYS A 180 -9.40 -11.30 8.34
CA CYS A 180 -9.31 -12.45 7.44
C CYS A 180 -8.98 -13.71 8.24
N MET A 181 -9.43 -14.87 7.77
CA MET A 181 -8.99 -16.18 8.30
C MET A 181 -7.55 -16.55 7.90
N ALA A 182 -6.92 -15.74 7.03
CA ALA A 182 -5.59 -15.98 6.49
C ALA A 182 -4.51 -15.15 7.19
N VAL A 183 -3.28 -15.67 7.14
CA VAL A 183 -2.07 -14.93 7.52
C VAL A 183 -1.83 -13.82 6.49
N SER A 184 -1.45 -12.63 6.95
CA SER A 184 -1.24 -11.43 6.13
C SER A 184 -0.34 -11.75 4.92
N GLY A 185 -0.84 -11.48 3.72
CA GLY A 185 -0.15 -11.79 2.46
C GLY A 185 -0.17 -13.25 1.99
N LYS A 186 -0.76 -14.17 2.76
CA LYS A 186 -0.76 -15.61 2.50
C LYS A 186 -2.16 -16.20 2.65
N CYS A 187 -3.02 -15.96 1.65
CA CYS A 187 -4.36 -16.56 1.60
C CYS A 187 -4.38 -17.77 0.67
N TYR A 188 -4.81 -18.92 1.22
CA TYR A 188 -4.99 -20.18 0.49
C TYR A 188 -6.47 -20.56 0.32
N LEU A 189 -7.39 -19.85 0.99
CA LEU A 189 -8.81 -20.17 0.98
C LEU A 189 -9.41 -20.09 -0.42
N SER A 190 -9.18 -18.98 -1.14
CA SER A 190 -9.70 -18.83 -2.51
C SER A 190 -9.12 -19.86 -3.48
N LEU A 191 -7.89 -20.33 -3.23
CA LEU A 191 -7.28 -21.39 -4.04
C LEU A 191 -7.97 -22.73 -3.77
N HIS A 192 -8.20 -23.04 -2.49
CA HIS A 192 -8.88 -24.25 -2.06
C HIS A 192 -10.33 -24.32 -2.57
N GLU A 193 -11.10 -23.26 -2.39
CA GLU A 193 -12.53 -23.24 -2.70
C GLU A 193 -12.84 -23.03 -4.18
N LEU A 194 -12.09 -22.15 -4.86
CA LEU A 194 -12.44 -21.66 -6.20
C LEU A 194 -11.31 -21.79 -7.23
N ASN A 195 -10.20 -22.44 -6.88
CA ASN A 195 -8.99 -22.49 -7.70
C ASN A 195 -8.52 -21.09 -8.16
N ALA A 196 -8.69 -20.08 -7.29
CA ALA A 196 -8.41 -18.67 -7.56
C ALA A 196 -7.37 -18.11 -6.58
N SER A 197 -6.45 -17.26 -7.05
CA SER A 197 -5.40 -16.70 -6.19
C SER A 197 -5.78 -15.36 -5.57
N ALA A 198 -6.14 -15.38 -4.28
CA ALA A 198 -6.36 -14.15 -3.50
C ALA A 198 -5.13 -13.23 -3.49
N ASN A 199 -3.92 -13.79 -3.59
CA ASN A 199 -2.66 -13.03 -3.64
C ASN A 199 -2.42 -12.35 -5.01
N ARG A 200 -3.30 -12.60 -5.99
CA ARG A 200 -3.37 -11.95 -7.30
C ARG A 200 -4.69 -11.19 -7.52
N GLY A 201 -5.31 -10.72 -6.44
CA GLY A 201 -6.55 -9.93 -6.51
C GLY A 201 -7.83 -10.73 -6.77
N ALA A 202 -7.74 -12.06 -6.77
CA ALA A 202 -8.87 -12.95 -7.01
C ALA A 202 -9.48 -13.52 -5.70
N CYS A 203 -9.61 -12.68 -4.67
CA CYS A 203 -10.27 -13.06 -3.42
C CYS A 203 -11.76 -13.37 -3.66
N MET A 204 -12.30 -14.31 -2.86
CA MET A 204 -13.73 -14.65 -2.81
C MET A 204 -14.50 -13.77 -1.83
#